data_AF-A0A847EX03-F1
#
_entry.id   AF-A0A847EX03-F1
#
_cell.length_a   1.000
_cell.length_b   1.000
_cell.length_c   1.000
_cell.angle_alpha   90.00
_cell.angle_beta   90.00
_cell.angle_gamma   90.00
#
_symmetry.space_group_name_H-M   'P 1'
#
loop_
_entity.id
_entity.type
_entity.pdbx_description
1 polymer ?
#
loop_
_entity_poly.entity_id
_entity_poly.type
_entity_poly.pdbx_seq_one_letter_code
_entity_poly.pdbx_strand_id
1 'polypeptide(L)'
;MKKTLVLCLLLVCSAFSYVKAAMADTTVLLDAVEVSGKLSPGPSHMAKSTFQTARLFNEQLHVLKDVSVMVPNLYLPDYGSRMTSATYVRGMGARMDQPVLGMLVDGLPIFNKNVFDGRVGDLVGITVLRGPQSTLFGRNTMGGVISLQTLSPRDYQGTRVRVGYANAQTLDAQISHYRQLDDQQFVSFSGYGGRSDGLFTNTYDNRAIDAYVEAGARMRLERVEARKEWVNNLSFSWLDQTGYPYRQWENGQLAPIRYNEETDYRRLTLNEGFTAAWQIDDHRLTSATTYQFSSDRMRLDQDFTALDYFTILQGQHDHLLNEDLTVLTGRRSDWVRLTGLNVFLRHLATTAPVTFKRYGIEQLILANANRGLQQSMPGAEIQISDSSFVLASDFQQPSLGAALYHQSTFKRGDWLLTAGMRLDFELAHLQYINASALHYRFTMTMPG
;
A
#
# COMPACT_ATOMS: atom_id res chain seq x y z
N MET A 1 -33.83 61.92 33.84
CA MET A 1 -33.96 60.96 32.71
C MET A 1 -32.56 60.76 32.14
N LYS A 2 -31.77 59.82 32.69
CA LYS A 2 -31.50 58.45 32.21
C LYS A 2 -30.83 58.36 30.83
N LYS A 3 -29.55 57.89 30.87
CA LYS A 3 -28.84 56.98 29.93
C LYS A 3 -28.27 57.61 28.64
N THR A 4 -27.05 57.39 28.16
CA THR A 4 -25.88 56.55 28.55
C THR A 4 -24.67 57.08 27.75
N LEU A 5 -23.50 57.25 28.40
CA LEU A 5 -22.23 57.59 27.77
C LEU A 5 -21.51 56.28 27.39
N VAL A 6 -21.23 56.04 26.11
CA VAL A 6 -20.42 54.89 25.67
C VAL A 6 -18.95 55.28 25.72
N LEU A 7 -18.24 54.71 26.69
CA LEU A 7 -16.80 54.81 26.88
C LEU A 7 -16.10 53.84 25.90
N CYS A 8 -15.38 54.37 24.92
CA CYS A 8 -14.53 53.58 24.03
C CYS A 8 -13.22 53.26 24.77
N LEU A 9 -13.12 52.05 25.30
CA LEU A 9 -11.93 51.57 26.02
C LEU A 9 -10.91 51.06 25.00
N LEU A 10 -9.94 51.91 24.63
CA LEU A 10 -8.72 51.50 23.92
C LEU A 10 -7.81 50.74 24.90
N LEU A 11 -7.96 49.41 24.92
CA LEU A 11 -7.04 48.50 25.61
C LEU A 11 -5.82 48.29 24.72
N VAL A 12 -4.77 49.08 24.99
CA VAL A 12 -3.41 48.83 24.51
C VAL A 12 -2.91 47.56 25.21
N CYS A 13 -3.08 46.42 24.56
CA CYS A 13 -2.48 45.16 25.00
C CYS A 13 -1.13 45.03 24.28
N SER A 14 -0.07 45.38 24.98
CA SER A 14 1.31 45.09 24.62
C SER A 14 1.46 43.59 24.36
N ALA A 15 1.63 43.21 23.10
CA ALA A 15 1.98 41.86 22.71
C ALA A 15 3.44 41.61 23.13
N PHE A 16 3.64 41.11 24.35
CA PHE A 16 4.84 40.37 24.67
C PHE A 16 4.80 39.09 23.82
N SER A 17 5.46 39.12 22.67
CA SER A 17 5.79 37.92 21.92
C SER A 17 6.73 37.09 22.79
N TYR A 18 6.16 36.21 23.61
CA TYR A 18 6.86 35.01 24.03
C TYR A 18 7.05 34.20 22.75
N VAL A 19 8.20 34.38 22.10
CA VAL A 19 8.72 33.40 21.16
C VAL A 19 8.96 32.16 21.99
N LYS A 20 7.94 31.30 22.08
CA LYS A 20 8.13 29.91 22.45
C LYS A 20 9.07 29.40 21.37
N ALA A 21 10.35 29.23 21.71
CA ALA A 21 11.31 28.58 20.85
C ALA A 21 10.59 27.39 20.23
N ALA A 22 10.54 27.34 18.89
CA ALA A 22 10.04 26.19 18.17
C ALA A 22 10.66 24.98 18.85
N MET A 23 9.84 24.15 19.50
CA MET A 23 10.36 22.95 20.14
C MET A 23 11.11 22.22 19.04
N ALA A 24 12.43 22.16 19.20
CA ALA A 24 13.30 21.40 18.33
C ALA A 24 12.64 20.03 18.15
N ASP A 25 12.52 19.64 16.88
CA ASP A 25 12.03 18.36 16.39
C ASP A 25 12.21 17.28 17.46
N THR A 26 11.16 17.03 18.25
CA THR A 26 11.25 16.15 19.39
C THR A 26 11.38 14.75 18.81
N THR A 27 12.62 14.31 18.57
CA THR A 27 12.97 12.91 18.43
C THR A 27 12.71 12.26 19.78
N VAL A 28 11.42 12.06 20.09
CA VAL A 28 11.00 11.11 21.10
C VAL A 28 11.33 9.77 20.48
N LEU A 29 12.45 9.19 20.91
CA LEU A 29 12.79 7.82 20.64
C LEU A 29 11.60 6.99 21.12
N LEU A 30 10.83 6.42 20.20
CA LEU A 30 10.01 5.28 20.58
C LEU A 30 10.98 4.22 21.07
N ASP A 31 10.75 3.72 22.27
CA ASP A 31 10.99 2.31 22.54
C ASP A 31 10.07 1.57 21.58
N ALA A 32 10.56 1.36 20.35
CA ALA A 32 9.87 0.52 19.39
C ALA A 32 9.68 -0.80 20.12
N VAL A 33 8.44 -1.29 20.17
CA VAL A 33 8.25 -2.72 20.37
C VAL A 33 8.95 -3.35 19.18
N GLU A 34 10.19 -3.75 19.40
CA GLU A 34 11.15 -4.13 18.38
C GLU A 34 10.82 -5.57 17.96
N VAL A 35 9.64 -5.75 17.35
CA VAL A 35 9.11 -7.08 16.99
C VAL A 35 10.11 -7.80 16.10
N SER A 36 10.79 -7.09 15.19
CA SER A 36 11.76 -7.68 14.25
C SER A 36 13.23 -7.60 14.67
N GLY A 37 13.59 -6.95 15.80
CA GLY A 37 15.01 -6.74 16.17
C GLY A 37 15.83 -5.85 15.22
N LYS A 38 15.24 -5.41 14.08
CA LYS A 38 15.91 -4.64 13.01
C LYS A 38 15.75 -3.14 13.15
N LEU A 39 14.81 -2.70 13.97
CA LEU A 39 14.51 -1.29 14.23
C LEU A 39 15.00 -0.91 15.63
N SER A 40 16.32 -0.75 15.79
CA SER A 40 16.84 -0.41 17.11
C SER A 40 16.47 1.01 17.55
N PRO A 41 15.95 1.18 18.79
CA PRO A 41 15.82 2.49 19.41
C PRO A 41 17.22 3.03 19.70
N GLY A 42 17.68 3.95 18.86
CA GLY A 42 18.97 4.62 19.00
C GLY A 42 19.11 5.76 17.99
N PRO A 43 20.11 6.64 18.15
CA PRO A 43 20.41 7.66 17.15
C PRO A 43 20.73 6.97 15.82
N SER A 44 19.84 7.09 14.84
CA SER A 44 20.10 6.67 13.47
C SER A 44 20.70 7.83 12.71
N HIS A 45 21.88 7.65 12.08
CA HIS A 45 22.43 8.64 11.12
C HIS A 45 21.67 8.65 9.78
N MET A 46 20.53 7.97 9.71
CA MET A 46 19.65 7.89 8.56
C MET A 46 18.58 8.99 8.64
N ALA A 47 18.14 9.48 7.49
CA ALA A 47 17.05 10.43 7.42
C ALA A 47 15.74 9.74 7.84
N LYS A 48 15.39 9.89 9.13
CA LYS A 48 14.23 9.28 9.78
C LYS A 48 13.17 10.34 10.04
N SER A 49 11.93 10.04 9.71
CA SER A 49 10.76 10.83 10.08
C SER A 49 9.82 9.93 10.88
N THR A 50 9.53 10.31 12.13
CA THR A 50 8.65 9.53 13.01
C THR A 50 7.49 10.39 13.47
N PHE A 51 6.27 9.89 13.31
CA PHE A 51 5.03 10.54 13.72
C PHE A 51 4.34 9.70 14.80
N GLN A 52 3.77 10.37 15.79
CA GLN A 52 3.05 9.76 16.91
C GLN A 52 1.54 10.00 16.82
N THR A 53 0.79 9.13 17.48
CA THR A 53 -0.68 9.11 17.64
C THR A 53 -1.32 10.50 17.76
N ALA A 54 -0.79 11.40 18.58
CA ALA A 54 -1.39 12.72 18.80
C ALA A 54 -1.44 13.59 17.53
N ARG A 55 -0.44 13.50 16.65
CA ARG A 55 -0.50 14.15 15.33
C ARG A 55 -1.36 13.35 14.35
N LEU A 56 -1.27 12.03 14.35
CA LEU A 56 -2.05 11.17 13.44
C LEU A 56 -3.57 11.34 13.65
N PHE A 57 -4.01 11.45 14.91
CA PHE A 57 -5.42 11.68 15.27
C PHE A 57 -5.91 13.08 14.92
N ASN A 58 -5.09 14.11 15.11
CA ASN A 58 -5.46 15.49 14.78
C ASN A 58 -5.54 15.72 13.27
N GLU A 59 -4.73 15.00 12.49
CA GLU A 59 -4.67 15.10 11.03
C GLU A 59 -5.61 14.12 10.31
N GLN A 60 -6.43 13.36 11.05
CA GLN A 60 -7.40 12.40 10.49
C GLN A 60 -6.79 11.44 9.44
N LEU A 61 -5.53 11.01 9.64
CA LEU A 61 -4.86 10.17 8.64
C LEU A 61 -5.55 8.80 8.61
N HIS A 62 -6.24 8.53 7.52
CA HIS A 62 -7.07 7.33 7.34
C HIS A 62 -6.33 6.27 6.52
N VAL A 63 -5.36 6.70 5.71
CA VAL A 63 -4.62 5.82 4.80
C VAL A 63 -3.15 6.25 4.68
N LEU A 64 -2.30 5.33 4.24
CA LEU A 64 -0.86 5.59 4.06
C LEU A 64 -0.57 6.78 3.14
N LYS A 65 -1.46 7.06 2.18
CA LYS A 65 -1.35 8.20 1.24
C LYS A 65 -1.20 9.53 1.97
N ASP A 66 -1.88 9.71 3.09
CA ASP A 66 -1.86 10.98 3.85
C ASP A 66 -0.49 11.27 4.48
N VAL A 67 0.33 10.22 4.71
CA VAL A 67 1.70 10.36 5.22
C VAL A 67 2.60 11.12 4.25
N SER A 68 2.30 11.09 2.95
CA SER A 68 3.08 11.81 1.92
C SER A 68 3.08 13.33 2.13
N VAL A 69 2.02 13.89 2.73
CA VAL A 69 1.93 15.33 3.03
C VAL A 69 2.87 15.73 4.18
N MET A 70 3.17 14.78 5.07
CA MET A 70 3.93 15.04 6.31
C MET A 70 5.41 14.70 6.18
N VAL A 71 5.80 13.86 5.22
CA VAL A 71 7.18 13.40 5.04
C VAL A 71 7.84 14.12 3.85
N PRO A 72 8.90 14.90 4.07
CA PRO A 72 9.61 15.55 2.97
C PRO A 72 10.21 14.54 1.98
N ASN A 73 10.07 14.83 0.70
CA ASN A 73 10.54 13.99 -0.41
C ASN A 73 9.90 12.58 -0.46
N LEU A 74 8.70 12.41 0.11
CA LEU A 74 7.84 11.24 -0.06
C LEU A 74 6.59 11.67 -0.84
N TYR A 75 6.20 10.91 -1.85
CA TYR A 75 5.00 11.18 -2.63
C TYR A 75 4.25 9.89 -2.92
N LEU A 76 3.00 9.81 -2.50
CA LEU A 76 2.08 8.70 -2.77
C LEU A 76 0.91 9.27 -3.55
N PRO A 77 0.95 9.25 -4.90
CA PRO A 77 -0.15 9.79 -5.70
C PRO A 77 -1.42 8.99 -5.45
N ASP A 78 -2.53 9.71 -5.38
CA ASP A 78 -3.85 9.12 -5.49
C ASP A 78 -4.26 9.04 -6.96
N TYR A 79 -4.42 7.81 -7.46
CA TYR A 79 -4.88 7.55 -8.82
C TYR A 79 -6.41 7.42 -8.90
N GLY A 80 -7.13 7.76 -7.82
CA GLY A 80 -8.58 7.61 -7.67
C GLY A 80 -9.01 6.16 -7.44
N SER A 81 -8.32 5.19 -8.05
CA SER A 81 -8.46 3.77 -7.73
C SER A 81 -7.55 3.38 -6.59
N ARG A 82 -8.06 2.58 -5.63
CA ARG A 82 -7.24 1.90 -4.62
C ARG A 82 -6.46 0.70 -5.16
N MET A 83 -6.52 0.45 -6.48
CA MET A 83 -5.86 -0.68 -7.13
C MET A 83 -4.34 -0.64 -7.03
N THR A 84 -3.72 0.54 -7.21
CA THR A 84 -2.26 0.68 -7.20
C THR A 84 -1.82 1.77 -6.23
N SER A 85 -0.97 1.38 -5.28
CA SER A 85 -0.38 2.28 -4.29
C SER A 85 1.06 2.56 -4.66
N ALA A 86 1.25 3.36 -5.72
CA ALA A 86 2.61 3.73 -6.12
C ALA A 86 3.24 4.60 -5.03
N THR A 87 4.49 4.30 -4.68
CA THR A 87 5.25 5.05 -3.70
C THR A 87 6.48 5.66 -4.37
N TYR A 88 6.71 6.95 -4.13
CA TYR A 88 7.86 7.68 -4.65
C TYR A 88 8.64 8.32 -3.52
N VAL A 89 9.96 8.19 -3.54
CA VAL A 89 10.84 8.83 -2.56
C VAL A 89 12.11 9.31 -3.24
N ARG A 90 12.48 10.57 -2.99
CA ARG A 90 13.64 11.23 -3.65
C ARG A 90 13.62 11.08 -5.19
N GLY A 91 12.43 11.13 -5.80
CA GLY A 91 12.25 11.00 -7.24
C GLY A 91 12.32 9.56 -7.79
N MET A 92 12.61 8.56 -6.97
CA MET A 92 12.55 7.15 -7.35
C MET A 92 11.16 6.58 -7.05
N GLY A 93 10.58 5.79 -7.95
CA GLY A 93 9.31 5.09 -7.72
C GLY A 93 8.82 4.39 -8.98
N ALA A 94 7.93 3.42 -8.82
CA ALA A 94 7.36 2.66 -9.93
C ALA A 94 5.85 2.48 -9.76
N ARG A 95 5.08 2.88 -10.79
CA ARG A 95 3.62 2.67 -10.81
C ARG A 95 3.27 1.22 -11.14
N MET A 96 3.89 0.64 -12.16
CA MET A 96 3.52 -0.68 -12.69
C MET A 96 4.34 -1.84 -12.10
N ASP A 97 5.50 -1.57 -11.50
CA ASP A 97 6.45 -2.60 -11.01
C ASP A 97 6.56 -2.64 -9.48
N GLN A 98 7.54 -3.36 -8.92
CA GLN A 98 7.79 -3.48 -7.50
C GLN A 98 7.97 -2.10 -6.82
N PRO A 99 7.44 -1.91 -5.60
CA PRO A 99 7.57 -0.64 -4.89
C PRO A 99 9.03 -0.39 -4.52
N VAL A 100 9.44 0.88 -4.53
CA VAL A 100 10.79 1.29 -4.10
C VAL A 100 10.91 1.46 -2.58
N LEU A 101 9.77 1.55 -1.89
CA LEU A 101 9.64 1.61 -0.44
C LEU A 101 8.99 0.33 0.08
N GLY A 102 9.62 -0.30 1.07
CA GLY A 102 9.05 -1.45 1.74
C GLY A 102 8.10 -0.98 2.84
N MET A 103 6.97 -1.67 3.00
CA MET A 103 6.06 -1.40 4.11
C MET A 103 6.20 -2.51 5.14
N LEU A 104 6.26 -2.12 6.42
CA LEU A 104 6.19 -3.02 7.56
C LEU A 104 4.97 -2.68 8.41
N VAL A 105 4.22 -3.68 8.85
CA VAL A 105 3.18 -3.53 9.87
C VAL A 105 3.58 -4.35 11.08
N ASP A 106 3.81 -3.69 12.21
CA ASP A 106 4.32 -4.31 13.45
C ASP A 106 5.60 -5.13 13.21
N GLY A 107 6.49 -4.62 12.37
CA GLY A 107 7.77 -5.26 12.03
C GLY A 107 7.69 -6.35 10.95
N LEU A 108 6.50 -6.75 10.53
CA LEU A 108 6.30 -7.76 9.48
C LEU A 108 6.17 -7.12 8.11
N PRO A 109 6.85 -7.64 7.08
CA PRO A 109 6.86 -7.01 5.77
C PRO A 109 5.57 -7.25 5.01
N ILE A 110 5.08 -6.23 4.29
CA ILE A 110 3.99 -6.33 3.32
C ILE A 110 4.60 -6.24 1.93
N PHE A 111 4.45 -7.29 1.13
CA PHE A 111 5.13 -7.37 -0.18
C PHE A 111 4.28 -6.81 -1.30
N ASN A 112 2.96 -7.02 -1.23
CA ASN A 112 2.05 -6.53 -2.25
C ASN A 112 1.76 -5.04 -2.02
N LYS A 113 2.32 -4.18 -2.89
CA LYS A 113 2.11 -2.72 -2.83
C LYS A 113 0.65 -2.33 -2.93
N ASN A 114 -0.18 -3.12 -3.62
CA ASN A 114 -1.59 -2.80 -3.82
C ASN A 114 -2.27 -2.65 -2.44
N VAL A 115 -1.87 -3.48 -1.46
CA VAL A 115 -2.37 -3.47 -0.08
C VAL A 115 -1.93 -2.25 0.75
N PHE A 116 -0.98 -1.44 0.29
CA PHE A 116 -0.49 -0.27 1.07
C PHE A 116 -1.57 0.79 1.33
N ASP A 117 -2.58 0.88 0.46
CA ASP A 117 -3.74 1.76 0.61
C ASP A 117 -4.84 1.18 1.53
N GLY A 118 -4.50 0.15 2.31
CA GLY A 118 -5.40 -0.45 3.29
C GLY A 118 -5.49 0.37 4.57
N ARG A 119 -6.66 0.33 5.22
CA ARG A 119 -6.85 0.96 6.53
C ARG A 119 -6.14 0.14 7.61
N VAL A 120 -5.28 0.80 8.39
CA VAL A 120 -4.66 0.20 9.57
C VAL A 120 -5.25 0.86 10.82
N GLY A 121 -6.05 0.09 11.57
CA GLY A 121 -6.70 0.55 12.78
C GLY A 121 -5.72 0.79 13.94
N ASP A 122 -6.03 1.77 14.79
CA ASP A 122 -5.29 2.10 16.02
C ASP A 122 -3.76 2.20 15.84
N LEU A 123 -3.34 2.96 14.83
CA LEU A 123 -1.96 3.34 14.63
C LEU A 123 -1.44 4.19 15.80
N VAL A 124 -0.30 3.77 16.35
CA VAL A 124 0.45 4.50 17.38
C VAL A 124 1.57 5.33 16.77
N GLY A 125 2.18 4.81 15.71
CA GLY A 125 3.28 5.51 15.09
C GLY A 125 3.53 5.09 13.65
N ILE A 126 4.05 6.05 12.89
CA ILE A 126 4.53 5.84 11.53
C ILE A 126 5.98 6.29 11.51
N THR A 127 6.88 5.39 11.13
CA THR A 127 8.30 5.69 10.95
C THR A 127 8.68 5.50 9.50
N VAL A 128 9.20 6.54 8.87
CA VAL A 128 9.73 6.51 7.51
C VAL A 128 11.24 6.65 7.56
N LEU A 129 11.94 5.60 7.14
CA LEU A 129 13.38 5.60 6.88
C LEU A 129 13.58 5.95 5.41
N ARG A 130 14.31 7.03 5.12
CA ARG A 130 14.58 7.47 3.74
C ARG A 130 16.01 7.14 3.34
N GLY A 131 16.17 6.53 2.17
CA GLY A 131 17.44 6.03 1.64
C GLY A 131 17.52 4.50 1.67
N PRO A 132 18.52 3.89 1.02
CA PRO A 132 18.60 2.44 0.89
C PRO A 132 18.62 1.72 2.24
N GLN A 133 17.73 0.73 2.39
CA GLN A 133 17.56 -0.09 3.60
C GLN A 133 17.62 -1.61 3.29
N SER A 134 18.13 -1.97 2.11
CA SER A 134 18.08 -3.32 1.58
C SER A 134 18.87 -4.35 2.38
N THR A 135 19.92 -3.95 3.10
CA THR A 135 20.72 -4.89 3.90
C THR A 135 19.89 -5.63 4.95
N LEU A 136 19.06 -4.93 5.72
CA LEU A 136 18.26 -5.52 6.80
C LEU A 136 16.84 -5.89 6.36
N PHE A 137 16.23 -5.06 5.52
CA PHE A 137 14.81 -5.19 5.19
C PHE A 137 14.57 -5.84 3.82
N GLY A 138 15.63 -6.04 3.03
CA GLY A 138 15.58 -6.81 1.79
C GLY A 138 14.90 -6.11 0.63
N ARG A 139 14.14 -6.89 -0.13
CA ARG A 139 13.45 -6.43 -1.36
C ARG A 139 12.63 -5.18 -1.14
N ASN A 140 12.43 -4.41 -2.21
CA ASN A 140 11.57 -3.23 -2.24
C ASN A 140 11.99 -2.08 -1.30
N THR A 141 13.22 -2.05 -0.78
CA THR A 141 13.65 -1.02 0.20
C THR A 141 14.81 -0.14 -0.27
N MET A 142 15.00 -0.05 -1.59
CA MET A 142 16.02 0.80 -2.20
C MET A 142 15.80 2.29 -1.91
N GLY A 143 14.55 2.73 -1.85
CA GLY A 143 14.16 4.08 -1.45
C GLY A 143 14.04 4.25 0.07
N GLY A 144 13.91 3.14 0.81
CA GLY A 144 13.72 3.11 2.25
C GLY A 144 12.58 2.21 2.73
N VAL A 145 12.09 2.48 3.94
CA VAL A 145 11.08 1.67 4.62
C VAL A 145 10.05 2.58 5.28
N ILE A 146 8.77 2.24 5.15
CA ILE A 146 7.69 2.78 5.96
C ILE A 146 7.26 1.71 6.96
N SER A 147 7.38 2.00 8.24
CA SER A 147 6.97 1.11 9.33
C SER A 147 5.76 1.70 10.05
N LEU A 148 4.68 0.92 10.08
CA LEU A 148 3.46 1.18 10.80
C LEU A 148 3.47 0.38 12.10
N GLN A 149 3.20 1.05 13.22
CA GLN A 149 3.09 0.41 14.53
C GLN A 149 1.67 0.57 15.05
N THR A 150 1.04 -0.54 15.40
CA THR A 150 -0.31 -0.57 15.99
C THR A 150 -0.26 -0.58 17.50
N LEU A 151 -1.36 -0.17 18.13
CA LEU A 151 -1.50 -0.18 19.58
C LEU A 151 -1.40 -1.60 20.12
N SER A 152 -0.48 -1.83 21.06
CA SER A 152 -0.36 -3.13 21.74
C SER A 152 -1.30 -3.17 22.94
N PRO A 153 -1.93 -4.32 23.22
CA PRO A 153 -2.62 -4.53 24.49
C PRO A 153 -1.68 -4.47 25.70
N ARG A 154 -0.35 -4.48 25.55
CA ARG A 154 0.56 -4.20 26.67
C ARG A 154 0.57 -2.74 27.09
N ASP A 155 0.38 -1.85 26.12
CA ASP A 155 0.49 -0.39 26.32
C ASP A 155 -0.87 0.24 26.69
N TYR A 156 -1.98 -0.43 26.35
CA TYR A 156 -3.33 0.07 26.59
C TYR A 156 -4.32 -1.06 26.90
N GLN A 157 -5.24 -0.77 27.81
CA GLN A 157 -6.32 -1.66 28.25
C GLN A 157 -7.66 -0.94 28.10
N GLY A 158 -8.67 -1.61 27.57
CA GLY A 158 -10.03 -1.07 27.44
C GLY A 158 -10.58 -1.08 26.01
N THR A 159 -11.72 -0.42 25.84
CA THR A 159 -12.44 -0.33 24.56
C THR A 159 -12.29 1.05 23.95
N ARG A 160 -12.00 1.12 22.66
CA ARG A 160 -12.01 2.34 21.85
C ARG A 160 -13.11 2.21 20.81
N VAL A 161 -13.86 3.28 20.63
CA VAL A 161 -14.89 3.39 19.58
C VAL A 161 -14.62 4.68 18.82
N ARG A 162 -14.59 4.60 17.50
CA ARG A 162 -14.53 5.75 16.60
C ARG A 162 -15.70 5.68 15.64
N VAL A 163 -16.39 6.80 15.48
CA VAL A 163 -17.39 6.99 14.42
C VAL A 163 -17.07 8.32 13.73
N GLY A 164 -17.12 8.33 12.42
CA GLY A 164 -16.86 9.50 11.58
C GLY A 164 -17.96 9.66 10.54
N TYR A 165 -18.35 10.90 10.29
CA TYR A 165 -19.27 11.27 9.21
C TYR A 165 -18.66 12.43 8.42
N ALA A 166 -18.68 12.33 7.10
CA ALA A 166 -18.02 13.28 6.20
C ALA A 166 -18.88 13.58 4.96
N ASN A 167 -18.35 14.41 4.05
CA ASN A 167 -18.91 14.65 2.73
C ASN A 167 -19.09 13.34 1.92
N ALA A 168 -19.85 13.39 0.83
CA ALA A 168 -20.25 12.22 0.05
C ALA A 168 -20.96 11.14 0.88
N GLN A 169 -21.67 11.54 1.94
CA GLN A 169 -22.33 10.64 2.89
C GLN A 169 -21.39 9.56 3.45
N THR A 170 -20.12 9.92 3.60
CA THR A 170 -19.09 9.01 4.10
C THR A 170 -19.34 8.71 5.56
N LEU A 171 -19.45 7.43 5.89
CA LEU A 171 -19.63 6.92 7.25
C LEU A 171 -18.53 5.92 7.54
N ASP A 172 -17.78 6.15 8.61
CA ASP A 172 -16.76 5.25 9.10
C ASP A 172 -17.02 4.88 10.55
N ALA A 173 -16.85 3.61 10.88
CA ALA A 173 -16.92 3.11 12.25
C ALA A 173 -15.76 2.16 12.53
N GLN A 174 -15.19 2.27 13.72
CA GLN A 174 -14.19 1.34 14.23
C GLN A 174 -14.47 1.06 15.70
N ILE A 175 -14.33 -0.20 16.09
CA ILE A 175 -14.31 -0.62 17.49
C ILE A 175 -13.07 -1.47 17.73
N SER A 176 -12.40 -1.25 18.85
CA SER A 176 -11.28 -2.07 19.30
C SER A 176 -11.32 -2.29 20.79
N HIS A 177 -10.89 -3.47 21.22
CA HIS A 177 -10.85 -3.86 22.63
C HIS A 177 -9.52 -4.50 22.93
N TYR A 178 -8.87 -4.06 24.01
CA TYR A 178 -7.55 -4.47 24.45
C TYR A 178 -7.66 -4.99 25.87
N ARG A 179 -7.12 -6.20 26.11
CA ARG A 179 -7.24 -6.87 27.39
C ARG A 179 -5.99 -7.68 27.72
N GLN A 180 -5.53 -7.54 28.94
CA GLN A 180 -4.58 -8.41 29.60
C GLN A 180 -5.39 -9.55 30.26
N LEU A 181 -5.06 -10.79 29.89
CA LEU A 181 -5.75 -11.98 30.40
C LEU A 181 -5.12 -12.46 31.71
N ASP A 182 -3.79 -12.42 31.78
CA ASP A 182 -2.97 -12.72 32.96
C ASP A 182 -1.68 -11.88 32.92
N ASP A 183 -0.72 -12.12 33.83
CA ASP A 183 0.54 -11.36 33.91
C ASP A 183 1.43 -11.44 32.66
N GLN A 184 1.15 -12.37 31.75
CA GLN A 184 1.98 -12.70 30.59
C GLN A 184 1.22 -12.68 29.27
N GLN A 185 -0.11 -12.80 29.26
CA GLN A 185 -0.95 -12.94 28.08
C GLN A 185 -1.79 -11.68 27.82
N PHE A 186 -1.75 -11.22 26.58
CA PHE A 186 -2.46 -10.03 26.13
C PHE A 186 -3.20 -10.33 24.83
N VAL A 187 -4.42 -9.81 24.71
CA VAL A 187 -5.26 -9.96 23.51
C VAL A 187 -5.83 -8.61 23.12
N SER A 188 -5.95 -8.41 21.81
CA SER A 188 -6.80 -7.35 21.28
C SER A 188 -7.55 -7.82 20.06
N PHE A 189 -8.75 -7.26 19.92
CA PHE A 189 -9.58 -7.42 18.74
C PHE A 189 -10.00 -6.05 18.25
N SER A 190 -10.01 -5.84 16.94
CA SER A 190 -10.53 -4.64 16.33
C SER A 190 -11.30 -4.97 15.06
N GLY A 191 -12.34 -4.19 14.79
CA GLY A 191 -13.12 -4.24 13.58
C GLY A 191 -13.43 -2.85 13.09
N TYR A 192 -13.49 -2.67 11.78
CA TYR A 192 -13.90 -1.43 11.15
C TYR A 192 -14.82 -1.68 9.97
N GLY A 193 -15.62 -0.66 9.64
CA GLY A 193 -16.44 -0.61 8.44
C GLY A 193 -16.53 0.83 7.95
N GLY A 194 -16.56 1.00 6.63
CA GLY A 194 -16.60 2.29 5.97
C GLY A 194 -17.50 2.23 4.74
N ARG A 195 -18.21 3.32 4.46
CA ARG A 195 -19.00 3.50 3.24
C ARG A 195 -18.89 4.94 2.77
N SER A 196 -18.82 5.16 1.46
CA SER A 196 -18.98 6.48 0.84
C SER A 196 -19.82 6.37 -0.43
N ASP A 197 -20.63 7.38 -0.72
CA ASP A 197 -21.37 7.48 -1.99
C ASP A 197 -20.48 8.01 -3.12
N GLY A 198 -19.23 8.37 -2.84
CA GLY A 198 -18.31 8.92 -3.83
C GLY A 198 -18.57 10.39 -4.14
N LEU A 199 -17.54 11.06 -4.66
CA LEU A 199 -17.56 12.51 -4.91
C LEU A 199 -17.92 12.88 -6.35
N PHE A 200 -17.87 11.90 -7.24
CA PHE A 200 -17.96 12.13 -8.68
C PHE A 200 -19.19 11.44 -9.27
N THR A 201 -19.64 11.94 -10.41
CA THR A 201 -20.78 11.36 -11.14
C THR A 201 -20.36 11.09 -12.57
N ASN A 202 -20.66 9.90 -13.06
CA ASN A 202 -20.53 9.55 -14.46
C ASN A 202 -21.65 10.23 -15.24
N THR A 203 -21.32 11.14 -16.15
CA THR A 203 -22.32 11.84 -16.97
C THR A 203 -22.95 10.94 -18.04
N TYR A 204 -22.37 9.77 -18.31
CA TYR A 204 -22.92 8.80 -19.27
C TYR A 204 -24.18 8.10 -18.73
N ASP A 205 -24.17 7.63 -17.48
CA ASP A 205 -25.26 6.86 -16.87
C ASP A 205 -25.81 7.47 -15.55
N ASN A 206 -25.32 8.65 -15.15
CA ASN A 206 -25.62 9.34 -13.89
C ASN A 206 -25.32 8.54 -12.62
N ARG A 207 -24.43 7.53 -12.67
CA ARG A 207 -24.03 6.78 -11.48
C ARG A 207 -22.91 7.48 -10.72
N ALA A 208 -22.87 7.25 -9.42
CA ALA A 208 -21.79 7.74 -8.57
C ALA A 208 -20.49 6.95 -8.79
N ILE A 209 -19.39 7.68 -8.80
CA ILE A 209 -18.02 7.21 -9.03
C ILE A 209 -17.24 7.45 -7.74
N ASP A 210 -16.25 6.58 -7.48
CA ASP A 210 -15.45 6.59 -6.26
C ASP A 210 -16.28 6.29 -4.99
N ALA A 211 -17.47 5.68 -5.17
CA ALA A 211 -18.22 5.12 -4.07
C ALA A 211 -17.51 3.86 -3.57
N TYR A 212 -17.53 3.60 -2.28
CA TYR A 212 -16.94 2.38 -1.73
C TYR A 212 -17.71 1.84 -0.54
N VAL A 213 -17.53 0.54 -0.31
CA VAL A 213 -17.82 -0.13 0.95
C VAL A 213 -16.58 -0.91 1.34
N GLU A 214 -16.15 -0.77 2.60
CA GLU A 214 -15.02 -1.50 3.15
C GLU A 214 -15.37 -2.07 4.52
N ALA A 215 -14.72 -3.18 4.84
CA ALA A 215 -14.75 -3.75 6.18
C ALA A 215 -13.44 -4.45 6.46
N GLY A 216 -13.08 -4.54 7.73
CA GLY A 216 -11.91 -5.30 8.14
C GLY A 216 -11.93 -5.64 9.60
N ALA A 217 -11.14 -6.64 9.95
CA ALA A 217 -10.97 -7.11 11.31
C ALA A 217 -9.50 -7.44 11.55
N ARG A 218 -9.07 -7.26 12.80
CA ARG A 218 -7.73 -7.63 13.24
C ARG A 218 -7.78 -8.21 14.63
N MET A 219 -7.03 -9.29 14.83
CA MET A 219 -6.78 -9.91 16.11
C MET A 219 -5.28 -9.90 16.38
N ARG A 220 -4.91 -9.58 17.63
CA ARG A 220 -3.52 -9.64 18.07
C ARG A 220 -3.45 -10.36 19.41
N LEU A 221 -2.56 -11.35 19.49
CA LEU A 221 -2.30 -12.14 20.68
C LEU A 221 -0.83 -11.99 21.01
N GLU A 222 -0.51 -11.70 22.27
CA GLU A 222 0.86 -11.60 22.75
C GLU A 222 1.04 -12.45 24.00
N ARG A 223 2.18 -13.12 24.10
CA ARG A 223 2.64 -13.73 25.33
C ARG A 223 4.07 -13.29 25.60
N VAL A 224 4.32 -12.79 26.80
CA VAL A 224 5.63 -12.29 27.21
C VAL A 224 6.06 -12.99 28.50
N GLU A 225 7.19 -13.68 28.43
CA GLU A 225 7.85 -14.35 29.54
C GLU A 225 9.28 -13.81 29.68
N ALA A 226 9.95 -14.12 30.80
CA ALA A 226 11.27 -13.56 31.10
C ALA A 226 12.35 -13.81 30.03
N ARG A 227 12.27 -14.92 29.29
CA ARG A 227 13.24 -15.30 28.23
C ARG A 227 12.60 -15.61 26.89
N LYS A 228 11.28 -15.52 26.78
CA LYS A 228 10.54 -15.92 25.59
C LYS A 228 9.39 -14.97 25.38
N GLU A 229 9.13 -14.59 24.15
CA GLU A 229 7.90 -13.90 23.81
C GLU A 229 7.41 -14.36 22.46
N TRP A 230 6.11 -14.29 22.25
CA TRP A 230 5.54 -14.43 20.93
C TRP A 230 4.40 -13.46 20.72
N VAL A 231 4.21 -13.08 19.46
CA VAL A 231 3.17 -12.18 19.00
C VAL A 231 2.56 -12.79 17.75
N ASN A 232 1.24 -12.93 17.77
CA ASN A 232 0.45 -13.31 16.61
C ASN A 232 -0.42 -12.11 16.19
N ASN A 233 -0.45 -11.82 14.90
CA ASN A 233 -1.19 -10.74 14.28
C ASN A 233 -1.95 -11.28 13.07
N LEU A 234 -3.26 -11.41 13.20
CA LEU A 234 -4.17 -11.79 12.13
C LEU A 234 -4.94 -10.56 11.67
N SER A 235 -4.98 -10.31 10.36
CA SER A 235 -5.76 -9.22 9.78
C SER A 235 -6.48 -9.64 8.51
N PHE A 236 -7.73 -9.21 8.40
CA PHE A 236 -8.59 -9.40 7.25
C PHE A 236 -9.11 -8.05 6.79
N SER A 237 -9.15 -7.82 5.48
CA SER A 237 -9.80 -6.65 4.91
C SER A 237 -10.52 -6.99 3.61
N TRP A 238 -11.62 -6.29 3.37
CA TRP A 238 -12.42 -6.38 2.16
C TRP A 238 -12.81 -4.97 1.71
N LEU A 239 -12.76 -4.76 0.40
CA LEU A 239 -13.08 -3.51 -0.27
C LEU A 239 -13.84 -3.79 -1.56
N ASP A 240 -14.92 -3.05 -1.78
CA ASP A 240 -15.61 -2.90 -3.07
C ASP A 240 -15.71 -1.40 -3.38
N GLN A 241 -15.05 -0.95 -4.43
CA GLN A 241 -14.99 0.44 -4.88
C GLN A 241 -15.54 0.52 -6.30
N THR A 242 -16.41 1.48 -6.57
CA THR A 242 -16.92 1.77 -7.91
C THR A 242 -15.88 2.54 -8.74
N GLY A 243 -16.28 3.00 -9.92
CA GLY A 243 -15.34 3.41 -10.95
C GLY A 243 -14.41 4.57 -10.61
N TYR A 244 -13.47 4.81 -11.51
CA TYR A 244 -12.36 5.72 -11.27
C TYR A 244 -12.63 7.08 -11.92
N PRO A 245 -12.35 8.21 -11.25
CA PRO A 245 -12.67 9.54 -11.75
C PRO A 245 -11.69 10.06 -12.82
N TYR A 246 -11.29 9.20 -13.76
CA TYR A 246 -10.43 9.59 -14.88
C TYR A 246 -11.21 10.40 -15.91
N ARG A 247 -10.54 11.41 -16.46
CA ARG A 247 -11.09 12.36 -17.43
C ARG A 247 -10.13 12.51 -18.58
N GLN A 248 -10.66 12.59 -19.80
CA GLN A 248 -9.85 12.90 -20.97
C GLN A 248 -9.48 14.38 -20.99
N TRP A 249 -8.26 14.65 -21.44
CA TRP A 249 -7.80 16.00 -21.74
C TRP A 249 -7.99 16.27 -23.23
N GLU A 250 -8.96 17.11 -23.57
CA GLU A 250 -9.40 17.36 -24.93
C GLU A 250 -9.41 18.88 -25.19
N ASN A 251 -8.76 19.33 -26.27
CA ASN A 251 -8.78 20.72 -26.71
C ASN A 251 -8.45 21.76 -25.62
N GLY A 252 -7.52 21.42 -24.72
CA GLY A 252 -7.08 22.30 -23.63
C GLY A 252 -8.04 22.36 -22.43
N GLN A 253 -9.04 21.48 -22.37
CA GLN A 253 -9.97 21.36 -21.25
C GLN A 253 -10.13 19.91 -20.79
N LEU A 254 -10.49 19.72 -19.52
CA LEU A 254 -10.85 18.40 -19.01
C LEU A 254 -12.31 18.09 -19.40
N ALA A 255 -12.50 17.04 -20.19
CA ALA A 255 -13.82 16.51 -20.52
C ALA A 255 -14.53 15.99 -19.25
N PRO A 256 -15.88 15.98 -19.19
CA PRO A 256 -16.60 15.33 -18.09
C PRO A 256 -16.29 13.83 -18.03
N ILE A 257 -16.45 13.22 -16.85
CA ILE A 257 -16.35 11.77 -16.71
C ILE A 257 -17.55 11.14 -17.42
N ARG A 258 -17.32 10.28 -18.41
CA ARG A 258 -18.39 9.82 -19.33
C ARG A 258 -18.13 8.42 -19.92
N TYR A 259 -17.41 7.57 -19.20
CA TYR A 259 -17.12 6.24 -19.73
C TYR A 259 -18.39 5.40 -19.82
N ASN A 260 -18.51 4.60 -20.89
CA ASN A 260 -19.71 3.82 -21.18
C ASN A 260 -19.73 2.43 -20.53
N GLU A 261 -18.63 2.03 -19.90
CA GLU A 261 -18.45 0.69 -19.33
C GLU A 261 -18.30 0.68 -17.81
N GLU A 262 -18.76 -0.41 -17.20
CA GLU A 262 -18.70 -0.57 -15.75
C GLU A 262 -17.24 -0.72 -15.31
N THR A 263 -16.76 0.26 -14.53
CA THR A 263 -15.43 0.25 -13.92
C THR A 263 -15.59 0.07 -12.41
N ASP A 264 -14.84 -0.85 -11.82
CA ASP A 264 -14.82 -1.08 -10.36
C ASP A 264 -13.55 -1.81 -9.93
N TYR A 265 -13.32 -1.80 -8.63
CA TYR A 265 -12.24 -2.52 -7.98
C TYR A 265 -12.72 -3.27 -6.74
N ARG A 266 -12.35 -4.54 -6.65
CA ARG A 266 -12.56 -5.36 -5.46
C ARG A 266 -11.25 -5.90 -4.96
N ARG A 267 -11.08 -5.90 -3.65
CA ARG A 267 -9.94 -6.52 -2.97
C ARG A 267 -10.39 -7.25 -1.72
N LEU A 268 -9.84 -8.44 -1.54
CA LEU A 268 -9.83 -9.15 -0.28
C LEU A 268 -8.39 -9.42 0.12
N THR A 269 -8.03 -9.16 1.37
CA THR A 269 -6.70 -9.47 1.91
C THR A 269 -6.81 -10.26 3.21
N LEU A 270 -5.91 -11.22 3.39
CA LEU A 270 -5.68 -11.90 4.65
C LEU A 270 -4.17 -11.86 4.93
N ASN A 271 -3.77 -11.27 6.06
CA ASN A 271 -2.37 -11.29 6.48
C ASN A 271 -2.29 -11.90 7.88
N GLU A 272 -1.49 -12.94 7.99
CA GLU A 272 -1.16 -13.63 9.23
C GLU A 272 0.33 -13.45 9.53
N GLY A 273 0.62 -13.08 10.75
CA GLY A 273 1.95 -12.72 11.19
C GLY A 273 2.27 -13.34 12.53
N PHE A 274 3.23 -14.24 12.58
CA PHE A 274 3.68 -14.85 13.83
C PHE A 274 5.14 -14.51 14.07
N THR A 275 5.44 -13.92 15.22
CA THR A 275 6.80 -13.64 15.66
C THR A 275 7.05 -14.33 16.97
N ALA A 276 8.14 -15.07 17.08
CA ALA A 276 8.60 -15.66 18.33
C ALA A 276 10.06 -15.27 18.58
N ALA A 277 10.37 -14.89 19.81
CA ALA A 277 11.71 -14.51 20.20
C ALA A 277 12.14 -15.20 21.49
N TRP A 278 13.43 -15.55 21.56
CA TRP A 278 14.05 -16.23 22.68
C TRP A 278 15.34 -15.53 23.08
N GLN A 279 15.49 -15.31 24.38
CA GLN A 279 16.73 -14.85 25.00
C GLN A 279 17.55 -16.05 25.46
N ILE A 280 18.70 -16.26 24.82
CA ILE A 280 19.67 -17.32 25.12
C ILE A 280 20.98 -16.62 25.47
N ASP A 281 21.26 -16.50 26.76
CA ASP A 281 22.39 -15.74 27.30
C ASP A 281 22.43 -14.30 26.76
N ASP A 282 23.48 -13.89 26.04
CA ASP A 282 23.62 -12.57 25.41
C ASP A 282 23.12 -12.55 23.94
N HIS A 283 22.41 -13.59 23.53
CA HIS A 283 21.83 -13.73 22.19
C HIS A 283 20.32 -13.63 22.25
N ARG A 284 19.74 -12.87 21.33
CA ARG A 284 18.31 -12.87 21.05
C ARG A 284 18.09 -13.51 19.68
N LEU A 285 17.44 -14.66 19.68
CA LEU A 285 16.95 -15.31 18.47
C LEU A 285 15.52 -14.83 18.21
N THR A 286 15.17 -14.48 16.98
CA THR A 286 13.80 -14.11 16.59
C THR A 286 13.45 -14.79 15.28
N SER A 287 12.31 -15.46 15.25
CA SER A 287 11.68 -16.03 14.05
C SER A 287 10.42 -15.22 13.77
N ALA A 288 10.28 -14.77 12.53
CA ALA A 288 9.12 -14.02 12.07
C ALA A 288 8.58 -14.66 10.78
N THR A 289 7.45 -15.36 10.92
CA THR A 289 6.70 -15.95 9.83
C THR A 289 5.58 -15.02 9.41
N THR A 290 5.38 -14.83 8.11
CA THR A 290 4.27 -14.06 7.55
C THR A 290 3.64 -14.80 6.40
N TYR A 291 2.33 -14.98 6.44
CA TYR A 291 1.54 -15.42 5.31
C TYR A 291 0.64 -14.26 4.84
N GLN A 292 0.66 -13.97 3.55
CA GLN A 292 -0.16 -12.93 2.92
C GLN A 292 -0.93 -13.56 1.77
N PHE A 293 -2.22 -13.28 1.74
CA PHE A 293 -3.10 -13.61 0.65
C PHE A 293 -3.82 -12.35 0.19
N SER A 294 -3.84 -12.11 -1.11
CA SER A 294 -4.75 -11.12 -1.70
C SER A 294 -5.47 -11.69 -2.92
N SER A 295 -6.74 -11.32 -3.05
CA SER A 295 -7.54 -11.56 -4.24
C SER A 295 -8.09 -10.21 -4.71
N ASP A 296 -7.68 -9.82 -5.91
CA ASP A 296 -7.99 -8.53 -6.50
C ASP A 296 -8.77 -8.76 -7.80
N ARG A 297 -9.78 -7.92 -8.06
CA ARG A 297 -10.52 -7.90 -9.32
C ARG A 297 -10.75 -6.47 -9.76
N MET A 298 -10.31 -6.13 -10.96
CA MET A 298 -10.54 -4.85 -11.61
C MET A 298 -11.35 -5.06 -12.88
N ARG A 299 -12.44 -4.31 -13.03
CA ARG A 299 -13.03 -4.01 -14.34
C ARG A 299 -12.66 -2.59 -14.71
N LEU A 300 -12.22 -2.38 -15.95
CA LEU A 300 -11.78 -1.06 -16.38
C LEU A 300 -12.12 -0.82 -17.85
N ASP A 301 -12.83 0.28 -18.08
CA ASP A 301 -12.90 0.92 -19.38
C ASP A 301 -11.56 1.60 -19.68
N GLN A 302 -10.87 1.17 -20.73
CA GLN A 302 -9.46 1.56 -20.94
C GLN A 302 -9.30 2.92 -21.60
N ASP A 303 -10.30 3.35 -22.38
CA ASP A 303 -10.28 4.63 -23.07
C ASP A 303 -10.97 5.74 -22.28
N PHE A 304 -11.79 5.39 -21.28
CA PHE A 304 -12.55 6.32 -20.44
C PHE A 304 -13.48 7.23 -21.24
N THR A 305 -14.05 6.73 -22.33
CA THR A 305 -14.93 7.50 -23.21
C THR A 305 -16.30 6.88 -23.34
N ALA A 306 -17.22 7.63 -23.97
CA ALA A 306 -18.54 7.11 -24.30
C ALA A 306 -18.52 6.11 -25.47
N LEU A 307 -17.35 5.81 -26.06
CA LEU A 307 -17.18 5.00 -27.26
C LEU A 307 -16.82 3.56 -26.91
N ASP A 308 -17.28 2.63 -27.74
CA ASP A 308 -17.06 1.20 -27.56
C ASP A 308 -15.67 0.75 -28.05
N TYR A 309 -14.61 1.11 -27.33
CA TYR A 309 -13.24 0.75 -27.66
C TYR A 309 -12.86 -0.65 -27.16
N PHE A 310 -12.44 -0.78 -25.91
CA PHE A 310 -12.02 -2.04 -25.33
C PHE A 310 -12.01 -1.97 -23.80
N THR A 311 -12.33 -3.09 -23.17
CA THR A 311 -12.33 -3.22 -21.70
C THR A 311 -11.32 -4.25 -21.25
N ILE A 312 -10.88 -4.15 -19.99
CA ILE A 312 -10.08 -5.18 -19.34
C ILE A 312 -10.78 -5.66 -18.07
N LEU A 313 -10.78 -6.98 -17.87
CA LEU A 313 -11.16 -7.61 -16.60
C LEU A 313 -9.91 -8.27 -16.05
N GLN A 314 -9.27 -7.66 -15.08
CA GLN A 314 -8.08 -8.23 -14.44
C GLN A 314 -8.44 -8.88 -13.11
N GLY A 315 -8.17 -10.17 -12.97
CA GLY A 315 -8.18 -10.88 -11.69
C GLY A 315 -6.76 -11.21 -11.24
N GLN A 316 -6.43 -11.01 -9.97
CA GLN A 316 -5.15 -11.43 -9.40
C GLN A 316 -5.37 -12.20 -8.10
N HIS A 317 -4.61 -13.28 -7.93
CA HIS A 317 -4.54 -14.04 -6.68
C HIS A 317 -3.07 -14.17 -6.29
N ASP A 318 -2.69 -13.59 -5.16
CA ASP A 318 -1.32 -13.57 -4.66
C ASP A 318 -1.26 -14.33 -3.34
N HIS A 319 -0.47 -15.40 -3.31
CA HIS A 319 -0.12 -16.11 -2.09
C HIS A 319 1.36 -15.88 -1.80
N LEU A 320 1.69 -15.51 -0.58
CA LEU A 320 3.05 -15.32 -0.14
C LEU A 320 3.25 -15.92 1.25
N LEU A 321 4.30 -16.70 1.39
CA LEU A 321 4.85 -17.12 2.68
C LEU A 321 6.26 -16.56 2.81
N ASN A 322 6.57 -15.94 3.94
CA ASN A 322 7.88 -15.39 4.25
C ASN A 322 8.31 -15.83 5.65
N GLU A 323 9.56 -16.27 5.79
CA GLU A 323 10.19 -16.57 7.07
C GLU A 323 11.45 -15.73 7.23
N ASP A 324 11.64 -15.14 8.39
CA ASP A 324 12.83 -14.35 8.72
C ASP A 324 13.38 -14.76 10.08
N LEU A 325 14.55 -15.39 10.07
CA LEU A 325 15.27 -15.83 11.26
C LEU A 325 16.41 -14.84 11.53
N THR A 326 16.45 -14.27 12.72
CA THR A 326 17.45 -13.27 13.11
C THR A 326 18.10 -13.61 14.44
N VAL A 327 19.39 -13.35 14.54
CA VAL A 327 20.18 -13.48 15.76
C VAL A 327 20.84 -12.14 16.03
N LEU A 328 20.41 -11.49 17.12
CA LEU A 328 21.00 -10.28 17.65
C LEU A 328 21.93 -10.63 18.81
N THR A 329 23.15 -10.11 18.82
CA THR A 329 24.17 -10.39 19.84
C THR A 329 24.85 -9.11 20.29
N GLY A 330 25.31 -9.07 21.55
CA GLY A 330 26.10 -7.96 22.06
C GLY A 330 25.30 -6.67 22.27
N ARG A 331 23.99 -6.75 22.55
CA ARG A 331 23.11 -5.59 22.72
C ARG A 331 23.58 -4.62 23.82
N ARG A 332 24.32 -5.15 24.81
CA ARG A 332 24.92 -4.38 25.92
C ARG A 332 26.43 -4.14 25.74
N SER A 333 26.97 -4.46 24.56
CA SER A 333 28.38 -4.32 24.21
C SER A 333 28.57 -3.11 23.29
N ASP A 334 29.81 -2.64 23.21
CA ASP A 334 30.25 -1.71 22.17
C ASP A 334 30.20 -2.34 20.77
N TRP A 335 30.06 -3.67 20.67
CA TRP A 335 29.91 -4.38 19.41
C TRP A 335 28.58 -5.13 19.33
N VAL A 336 27.65 -4.59 18.56
CA VAL A 336 26.34 -5.19 18.28
C VAL A 336 26.38 -5.88 16.92
N ARG A 337 25.90 -7.12 16.85
CA ARG A 337 25.83 -7.87 15.58
C ARG A 337 24.44 -8.42 15.38
N LEU A 338 23.92 -8.26 14.17
CA LEU A 338 22.66 -8.84 13.71
C LEU A 338 22.96 -9.70 12.49
N THR A 339 22.71 -11.00 12.59
CA THR A 339 22.78 -11.93 11.46
C THR A 339 21.38 -12.46 11.21
N GLY A 340 20.98 -12.60 9.94
CA GLY A 340 19.70 -13.21 9.65
C GLY A 340 19.64 -13.94 8.31
N LEU A 341 18.65 -14.82 8.22
CA LEU A 341 18.30 -15.61 7.06
C LEU A 341 16.82 -15.35 6.76
N ASN A 342 16.54 -14.90 5.55
CA ASN A 342 15.18 -14.68 5.08
C ASN A 342 14.88 -15.62 3.91
N VAL A 343 13.70 -16.23 3.89
CA VAL A 343 13.22 -17.08 2.80
C VAL A 343 11.79 -16.71 2.47
N PHE A 344 11.44 -16.63 1.19
CA PHE A 344 10.06 -16.42 0.78
C PHE A 344 9.65 -17.32 -0.38
N LEU A 345 8.37 -17.67 -0.41
CA LEU A 345 7.67 -18.39 -1.46
C LEU A 345 6.48 -17.55 -1.88
N ARG A 346 6.35 -17.24 -3.17
CA ARG A 346 5.23 -16.49 -3.71
C ARG A 346 4.64 -17.18 -4.92
N HIS A 347 3.32 -17.17 -5.03
CA HIS A 347 2.60 -17.62 -6.19
C HIS A 347 1.57 -16.56 -6.58
N LEU A 348 1.83 -15.86 -7.69
CA LEU A 348 0.93 -14.86 -8.25
C LEU A 348 0.28 -15.43 -9.52
N ALA A 349 -1.04 -15.53 -9.51
CA ALA A 349 -1.85 -15.85 -10.68
C ALA A 349 -2.58 -14.59 -11.15
N THR A 350 -2.46 -14.24 -12.42
CA THR A 350 -3.15 -13.09 -13.03
C THR A 350 -3.94 -13.54 -14.25
N THR A 351 -5.23 -13.23 -14.28
CA THR A 351 -6.07 -13.32 -15.49
C THR A 351 -6.34 -11.89 -15.95
N ALA A 352 -6.19 -11.60 -17.23
CA ALA A 352 -6.34 -10.24 -17.76
C ALA A 352 -6.90 -10.19 -19.18
N PRO A 353 -8.05 -10.83 -19.47
CA PRO A 353 -8.68 -10.72 -20.79
C PRO A 353 -8.97 -9.27 -21.17
N VAL A 354 -8.66 -8.94 -22.42
CA VAL A 354 -9.03 -7.67 -23.06
C VAL A 354 -10.13 -7.93 -24.07
N THR A 355 -11.27 -7.26 -23.91
CA THR A 355 -12.39 -7.37 -24.85
C THR A 355 -12.37 -6.18 -25.80
N PHE A 356 -12.06 -6.41 -27.08
CA PHE A 356 -12.23 -5.42 -28.13
C PHE A 356 -13.70 -5.33 -28.53
N LYS A 357 -14.20 -4.11 -28.69
CA LYS A 357 -15.56 -3.84 -29.13
C LYS A 357 -15.57 -3.14 -30.48
N ARG A 358 -16.77 -2.95 -31.05
CA ARG A 358 -16.97 -2.51 -32.44
C ARG A 358 -16.14 -1.30 -32.84
N TYR A 359 -16.17 -0.22 -32.07
CA TYR A 359 -15.45 1.01 -32.41
C TYR A 359 -13.93 0.78 -32.32
N GLY A 360 -13.46 0.07 -31.29
CA GLY A 360 -12.06 -0.34 -31.18
C GLY A 360 -11.59 -1.24 -32.32
N ILE A 361 -12.42 -2.19 -32.76
CA ILE A 361 -12.15 -3.07 -33.91
C ILE A 361 -11.99 -2.23 -35.18
N GLU A 362 -12.93 -1.33 -35.45
CA GLU A 362 -12.90 -0.50 -36.66
C GLU A 362 -11.71 0.44 -36.68
N GLN A 363 -11.47 1.17 -35.58
CA GLN A 363 -10.49 2.26 -35.55
C GLN A 363 -9.06 1.78 -35.26
N LEU A 364 -8.88 0.82 -34.37
CA LEU A 364 -7.53 0.38 -33.96
C LEU A 364 -7.01 -0.78 -34.81
N ILE A 365 -7.89 -1.66 -35.30
CA ILE A 365 -7.50 -2.86 -36.03
C ILE A 365 -7.75 -2.68 -37.52
N LEU A 366 -9.00 -2.58 -37.96
CA LEU A 366 -9.36 -2.60 -39.38
C LEU A 366 -8.81 -1.40 -40.13
N ALA A 367 -8.92 -0.19 -39.60
CA ALA A 367 -8.41 1.02 -40.26
C ALA A 367 -6.88 0.94 -40.51
N ASN A 368 -6.13 0.42 -39.55
CA ASN A 368 -4.68 0.28 -39.68
C ASN A 368 -4.29 -0.90 -40.57
N ALA A 369 -4.95 -2.05 -40.41
CA ALA A 369 -4.73 -3.23 -41.24
C ALA A 369 -5.02 -2.94 -42.72
N ASN A 370 -6.19 -2.35 -43.01
CA ASN A 370 -6.57 -2.00 -44.38
C ASN A 370 -5.68 -0.92 -44.99
N ARG A 371 -5.22 0.06 -44.21
CA ARG A 371 -4.23 1.03 -44.69
C ARG A 371 -2.93 0.35 -45.13
N GLY A 372 -2.42 -0.59 -44.33
CA GLY A 372 -1.22 -1.35 -44.68
C GLY A 372 -1.43 -2.31 -45.87
N LEU A 373 -2.58 -2.98 -45.92
CA LEU A 373 -2.94 -3.85 -47.05
C LEU A 373 -3.02 -3.06 -48.35
N GLN A 374 -3.67 -1.90 -48.38
CA GLN A 374 -3.78 -1.09 -49.59
C GLN A 374 -2.41 -0.58 -50.09
N GLN A 375 -1.42 -0.40 -49.21
CA GLN A 375 -0.06 -0.03 -49.60
C GLN A 375 0.73 -1.16 -50.26
N SER A 376 0.47 -2.41 -49.87
CA SER A 376 1.20 -3.61 -50.31
C SER A 376 0.47 -4.41 -51.39
N MET A 377 -0.86 -4.42 -51.35
CA MET A 377 -1.79 -5.13 -52.22
C MET A 377 -3.00 -4.22 -52.51
N PRO A 378 -2.90 -3.31 -53.50
CA PRO A 378 -4.01 -2.44 -53.88
C PRO A 378 -5.28 -3.25 -54.20
N GLY A 379 -6.41 -2.86 -53.62
CA GLY A 379 -7.68 -3.58 -53.77
C GLY A 379 -7.93 -4.70 -52.75
N ALA A 380 -6.97 -5.00 -51.86
CA ALA A 380 -7.14 -5.95 -50.76
C ALA A 380 -7.75 -5.30 -49.51
N GLU A 381 -8.75 -5.96 -48.92
CA GLU A 381 -9.44 -5.49 -47.71
C GLU A 381 -9.73 -6.65 -46.76
N ILE A 382 -9.47 -6.44 -45.48
CA ILE A 382 -9.93 -7.29 -44.39
C ILE A 382 -11.12 -6.66 -43.67
N GLN A 383 -12.10 -7.48 -43.34
CA GLN A 383 -13.26 -7.11 -42.54
C GLN A 383 -13.41 -8.09 -41.38
N ILE A 384 -13.80 -7.59 -40.21
CA ILE A 384 -14.13 -8.41 -39.04
C ILE A 384 -15.65 -8.36 -38.87
N SER A 385 -16.31 -9.52 -38.89
CA SER A 385 -17.76 -9.62 -38.74
C SER A 385 -18.21 -9.52 -37.29
N ASP A 386 -17.35 -9.91 -36.35
CA ASP A 386 -17.66 -9.90 -34.93
C ASP A 386 -17.81 -8.46 -34.42
N SER A 387 -18.84 -8.19 -33.62
CA SER A 387 -19.04 -6.90 -32.96
C SER A 387 -18.14 -6.72 -31.73
N SER A 388 -17.61 -7.82 -31.21
CA SER A 388 -16.62 -7.85 -30.14
C SER A 388 -15.84 -9.17 -30.17
N PHE A 389 -14.58 -9.16 -29.72
CA PHE A 389 -13.81 -10.39 -29.48
C PHE A 389 -12.90 -10.24 -28.26
N VAL A 390 -12.54 -11.37 -27.65
CA VAL A 390 -11.72 -11.42 -26.43
C VAL A 390 -10.32 -11.89 -26.75
N LEU A 391 -9.32 -11.11 -26.32
CA LEU A 391 -7.94 -11.54 -26.16
C LEU A 391 -7.79 -12.08 -24.73
N ALA A 392 -7.90 -13.40 -24.57
CA ALA A 392 -7.69 -14.05 -23.27
C ALA A 392 -6.20 -14.10 -22.94
N SER A 393 -5.87 -13.78 -21.69
CA SER A 393 -4.50 -13.76 -21.17
C SER A 393 -4.47 -14.25 -19.73
N ASP A 394 -3.78 -15.36 -19.51
CA ASP A 394 -3.58 -15.97 -18.20
C ASP A 394 -2.08 -16.10 -17.91
N PHE A 395 -1.67 -15.68 -16.71
CA PHE A 395 -0.28 -15.65 -16.27
C PHE A 395 -0.13 -16.31 -14.90
N GLN A 396 0.87 -17.18 -14.78
CA GLN A 396 1.27 -17.83 -13.54
C GLN A 396 2.73 -17.46 -13.23
N GLN A 397 2.96 -16.86 -12.08
CA GLN A 397 4.23 -16.24 -11.69
C GLN A 397 4.72 -16.74 -10.32
N PRO A 398 5.11 -18.03 -10.19
CA PRO A 398 5.74 -18.50 -8.96
C PRO A 398 7.15 -17.90 -8.82
N SER A 399 7.50 -17.51 -7.60
CA SER A 399 8.84 -17.06 -7.23
C SER A 399 9.26 -17.58 -5.86
N LEU A 400 10.55 -17.87 -5.73
CA LEU A 400 11.21 -18.29 -4.50
C LEU A 400 12.42 -17.38 -4.31
N GLY A 401 12.66 -16.93 -3.08
CA GLY A 401 13.91 -16.26 -2.77
C GLY A 401 14.44 -16.63 -1.40
N ALA A 402 15.76 -16.50 -1.25
CA ALA A 402 16.46 -16.67 0.00
C ALA A 402 17.54 -15.59 0.11
N ALA A 403 17.79 -15.12 1.32
CA ALA A 403 18.81 -14.12 1.58
C ALA A 403 19.50 -14.32 2.90
N LEU A 404 20.83 -14.28 2.89
CA LEU A 404 21.66 -14.23 4.07
C LEU A 404 22.16 -12.79 4.26
N TYR A 405 21.99 -12.24 5.46
CA TYR A 405 22.43 -10.89 5.74
C TYR A 405 23.08 -10.78 7.12
N HIS A 406 23.99 -9.82 7.24
CA HIS A 406 24.69 -9.52 8.46
C HIS A 406 24.94 -8.03 8.58
N GLN A 407 24.81 -7.49 9.79
CA GLN A 407 25.20 -6.14 10.14
C GLN A 407 25.99 -6.16 11.44
N SER A 408 27.14 -5.51 11.44
CA SER A 408 27.96 -5.25 12.61
C SER A 408 28.02 -3.74 12.85
N THR A 409 27.67 -3.34 14.07
CA THR A 409 27.80 -1.96 14.54
C THR A 409 28.78 -1.93 15.70
N PHE A 410 29.85 -1.16 15.55
CA PHE A 410 30.90 -0.99 16.55
C PHE A 410 30.92 0.46 17.03
N LYS A 411 30.79 0.66 18.33
CA LYS A 411 30.90 1.96 19.00
C LYS A 411 32.28 2.05 19.65
N ARG A 412 33.02 3.13 19.41
CA ARG A 412 34.29 3.42 20.07
C ARG A 412 34.41 4.91 20.37
N GLY A 413 34.21 5.28 21.63
CA GLY A 413 34.08 6.69 22.01
C GLY A 413 32.88 7.32 21.31
N ASP A 414 33.14 8.41 20.56
CA ASP A 414 32.13 9.13 19.78
C ASP A 414 31.89 8.53 18.38
N TRP A 415 32.71 7.55 17.97
CA TRP A 415 32.59 6.92 16.66
C TRP A 415 31.59 5.76 16.69
N LEU A 416 30.68 5.76 15.72
CA LEU A 416 29.79 4.64 15.42
C LEU A 416 30.08 4.14 14.00
N LEU A 417 30.60 2.92 13.90
CA LEU A 417 30.97 2.27 12.65
C LEU A 417 29.97 1.15 12.37
N THR A 418 29.19 1.26 11.29
CA THR A 418 28.27 0.21 10.87
C THR A 418 28.68 -0.34 9.52
N ALA A 419 28.88 -1.65 9.44
CA ALA A 419 29.11 -2.38 8.20
C ALA A 419 28.04 -3.47 8.06
N GLY A 420 27.46 -3.58 6.88
CA GLY A 420 26.43 -4.57 6.61
C GLY A 420 26.56 -5.16 5.21
N MET A 421 26.26 -6.44 5.09
CA MET A 421 26.31 -7.20 3.85
C MET A 421 25.05 -8.05 3.73
N ARG A 422 24.56 -8.20 2.50
CA ARG A 422 23.44 -9.06 2.16
C ARG A 422 23.73 -9.79 0.86
N LEU A 423 23.41 -11.07 0.82
CA LEU A 423 23.46 -11.93 -0.36
C LEU A 423 22.05 -12.43 -0.63
N ASP A 424 21.46 -12.01 -1.75
CA ASP A 424 20.14 -12.43 -2.20
C ASP A 424 20.25 -13.44 -3.34
N PHE A 425 19.37 -14.42 -3.33
CA PHE A 425 19.13 -15.35 -4.42
C PHE A 425 17.62 -15.41 -4.68
N GLU A 426 17.20 -15.19 -5.93
CA GLU A 426 15.80 -15.20 -6.33
C GLU A 426 15.62 -15.98 -7.63
N LEU A 427 14.60 -16.85 -7.66
CA LEU A 427 14.14 -17.58 -8.82
C LEU A 427 12.71 -17.13 -9.13
N ALA A 428 12.50 -16.59 -10.32
CA ALA A 428 11.19 -16.20 -10.82
C ALA A 428 10.89 -16.95 -12.12
N HIS A 429 9.70 -17.54 -12.20
CA HIS A 429 9.19 -18.18 -13.41
C HIS A 429 7.93 -17.47 -13.90
N LEU A 430 7.74 -17.45 -15.21
CA LEU A 430 6.53 -16.96 -15.85
C LEU A 430 6.02 -18.04 -16.81
N GLN A 431 4.81 -18.53 -16.55
CA GLN A 431 4.05 -19.34 -17.50
C GLN A 431 2.86 -18.51 -17.96
N TYR A 432 2.56 -18.55 -19.26
CA TYR A 432 1.45 -17.78 -19.80
C TYR A 432 0.73 -18.53 -20.91
N ILE A 433 -0.57 -18.29 -21.01
CA ILE A 433 -1.44 -18.79 -22.07
C ILE A 433 -2.22 -17.59 -22.61
N ASN A 434 -2.17 -17.41 -23.92
CA ASN A 434 -2.95 -16.40 -24.61
C ASN A 434 -3.80 -17.06 -25.69
N ALA A 435 -5.05 -16.64 -25.83
CA ALA A 435 -5.95 -17.18 -26.84
C ALA A 435 -6.90 -16.09 -27.35
N SER A 436 -7.30 -16.21 -28.62
CA SER A 436 -8.32 -15.35 -29.23
C SER A 436 -9.03 -16.13 -30.33
N ALA A 437 -10.33 -15.90 -30.47
CA ALA A 437 -11.13 -16.37 -31.59
C ALA A 437 -11.69 -15.15 -32.34
N LEU A 438 -11.50 -15.10 -33.65
CA LEU A 438 -11.88 -13.96 -34.49
C LEU A 438 -12.37 -14.44 -35.85
N HIS A 439 -13.56 -14.02 -36.25
CA HIS A 439 -14.09 -14.22 -37.60
C HIS A 439 -13.76 -13.01 -38.47
N TYR A 440 -12.95 -13.25 -39.50
CA TYR A 440 -12.58 -12.23 -40.48
C TYR A 440 -12.82 -12.72 -41.91
N ARG A 441 -13.03 -11.77 -42.81
CA ARG A 441 -13.13 -11.99 -44.25
C ARG A 441 -12.03 -11.17 -44.92
N PHE A 442 -11.24 -11.82 -45.75
CA PHE A 442 -10.31 -11.16 -46.66
C PHE A 442 -10.92 -11.12 -48.07
N THR A 443 -10.85 -9.96 -48.71
CA THR A 443 -11.33 -9.75 -50.07
C THR A 443 -10.25 -9.07 -50.88
N MET A 444 -10.19 -9.35 -52.19
CA MET A 444 -9.27 -8.69 -53.10
C MET A 444 -9.99 -8.34 -54.39
N THR A 445 -9.99 -7.06 -54.72
CA THR A 445 -10.61 -6.52 -55.93
C THR A 445 -9.51 -6.35 -56.96
N MET A 446 -9.55 -7.13 -58.04
CA MET A 446 -8.58 -6.99 -59.13
C MET A 446 -8.82 -5.65 -59.85
N PRO A 447 -7.76 -4.90 -60.20
CA PRO A 447 -7.92 -3.75 -61.08
C PRO A 447 -8.50 -4.23 -62.42
N GLY A 448 -9.62 -3.62 -62.83
CA GLY A 448 -10.27 -3.89 -64.11
C GLY A 448 -9.61 -3.19 -65.28
#